data_AF-A0A5K0W342-F1
#
_entry.id   AF-A0A5K0W342-F1
#
_cell.length_a   1.000
_cell.length_b   1.000
_cell.length_c   1.000
_cell.angle_alpha   90.00
_cell.angle_beta   90.00
_cell.angle_gamma   90.00
#
_symmetry.space_group_name_H-M   'P 1'
#
loop_
_entity.id
_entity.type
_entity.pdbx_description
1 polymer ?
#
loop_
_entity_poly.entity_id
_entity_poly.type
_entity_poly.pdbx_seq_one_letter_code
_entity_poly.pdbx_strand_id
1 'polypeptide(L)' 'MEMGSRPKTKIVCTLGPASMSVEMLEKLLKAGMNVARFNFSHGTHAYHQQVLDNLHDAMTNTGLLCAVMLDTK' A
#
# COMPACT_ATOMS: atom_id res chain seq x y z
N MET A 1 -9.92 -2.87 -26.53
CA MET A 1 -9.01 -2.08 -25.67
C MET A 1 -7.72 -2.87 -25.56
N GLU A 2 -6.63 -2.41 -26.17
CA GLU A 2 -5.33 -3.05 -25.95
C GLU A 2 -4.94 -2.86 -24.49
N MET A 3 -4.93 -3.95 -23.75
CA MET A 3 -4.39 -3.97 -22.40
C MET A 3 -2.86 -3.89 -22.56
N GLY A 4 -2.31 -2.67 -22.50
CA GLY A 4 -0.87 -2.46 -22.58
C GLY A 4 -0.13 -3.40 -21.62
N SER A 5 1.05 -3.89 -22.04
CA SER A 5 1.82 -4.88 -21.29
C SER A 5 2.01 -4.44 -19.83
N ARG A 6 1.31 -5.09 -18.90
CA ARG A 6 1.49 -4.81 -17.47
C ARG A 6 2.89 -5.28 -17.05
N PRO A 7 3.63 -4.50 -16.25
CA PRO A 7 4.90 -4.94 -15.68
C PRO A 7 4.74 -6.30 -14.99
N LYS A 8 5.59 -7.25 -15.36
CA LYS A 8 5.62 -8.58 -14.73
C LYS A 8 6.16 -8.48 -13.30
N THR A 9 7.21 -7.67 -13.12
CA THR A 9 7.78 -7.33 -11.80
C THR A 9 6.78 -6.54 -10.97
N LYS A 10 6.65 -6.90 -9.68
CA LYS A 10 5.78 -6.22 -8.73
C LYS A 10 6.58 -5.39 -7.75
N ILE A 11 6.00 -4.28 -7.30
CA ILE A 11 6.63 -3.33 -6.38
C ILE A 11 6.05 -3.53 -4.98
N VAL A 12 6.93 -3.76 -4.01
CA VAL A 12 6.62 -3.81 -2.58
C VAL A 12 7.10 -2.52 -1.94
N CYS A 13 6.22 -1.82 -1.22
CA CYS A 13 6.56 -0.60 -0.49
C CYS A 13 6.36 -0.80 1.00
N THR A 14 7.36 -0.45 1.82
CA THR A 14 7.19 -0.44 3.28
C THR A 14 6.45 0.82 3.70
N LEU A 15 5.34 0.67 4.40
CA LEU A 15 4.55 1.79 4.89
C LEU A 15 5.06 2.28 6.25
N GLY A 16 5.14 3.60 6.39
CA GLY A 16 5.70 4.28 7.55
C GLY A 16 5.06 5.66 7.75
N PRO A 17 5.52 6.44 8.73
CA PRO A 17 4.92 7.75 9.04
C PRO A 17 4.86 8.72 7.85
N ALA A 18 5.81 8.62 6.92
CA ALA A 18 5.86 9.46 5.70
C ALA A 18 4.90 9.00 4.58
N SER A 19 4.31 7.80 4.69
CA SER A 19 3.57 7.15 3.60
C SER A 19 2.21 6.58 4.02
N MET A 20 1.67 7.00 5.17
CA MET A 20 0.42 6.46 5.71
C MET A 20 -0.84 7.28 5.42
N SER A 21 -0.72 8.52 4.92
CA SER A 21 -1.91 9.31 4.58
C SER A 21 -2.60 8.75 3.33
N VAL A 22 -3.91 8.89 3.25
CA VAL A 22 -4.69 8.43 2.09
C VAL A 22 -4.16 9.05 0.80
N GLU A 23 -3.90 10.36 0.78
CA GLU A 23 -3.40 11.06 -0.41
C GLU A 23 -2.03 10.55 -0.87
N MET A 24 -1.15 10.19 0.08
CA MET A 24 0.14 9.62 -0.25
C MET A 24 0.00 8.17 -0.75
N LEU A 25 -0.86 7.37 -0.13
CA LEU A 25 -1.14 6.01 -0.58
C LEU A 25 -1.73 5.99 -1.99
N GLU A 26 -2.63 6.91 -2.32
CA GLU A 26 -3.14 7.06 -3.68
C GLU A 26 -2.03 7.36 -4.69
N LYS A 27 -1.08 8.23 -4.33
CA LYS A 27 0.09 8.52 -5.18
C LYS A 27 0.95 7.28 -5.38
N LEU A 28 1.19 6.50 -4.31
CA LEU A 28 1.95 5.25 -4.39
C LEU A 28 1.26 4.19 -5.26
N LEU A 29 -0.07 4.04 -5.13
CA LEU A 29 -0.86 3.13 -5.97
C LEU A 29 -0.78 3.53 -7.45
N LYS A 30 -1.00 4.81 -7.75
CA LYS A 30 -0.90 5.35 -9.12
C LYS A 30 0.53 5.25 -9.68
N ALA A 31 1.54 5.33 -8.83
CA ALA A 31 2.95 5.14 -9.19
C ALA A 31 3.35 3.67 -9.40
N GLY A 32 2.51 2.71 -9.00
CA GLY A 32 2.69 1.29 -9.29
C GLY A 32 2.93 0.38 -8.09
N MET A 33 2.73 0.84 -6.86
CA MET A 33 2.77 -0.02 -5.67
C MET A 33 1.77 -1.18 -5.81
N ASN A 34 2.24 -2.41 -5.61
CA ASN A 34 1.40 -3.61 -5.70
C ASN A 34 1.20 -4.31 -4.35
N VAL A 35 2.17 -4.15 -3.43
CA VAL A 35 2.13 -4.74 -2.09
C VAL A 35 2.52 -3.69 -1.06
N ALA A 36 1.66 -3.48 -0.07
CA ALA A 36 1.94 -2.70 1.12
C ALA A 36 2.56 -3.61 2.20
N ARG A 37 3.82 -3.36 2.56
CA ARG A 37 4.53 -4.07 3.63
C ARG A 37 4.38 -3.32 4.95
N PHE A 38 3.87 -4.03 5.94
CA PHE A 38 3.78 -3.58 7.33
C PHE A 38 4.90 -4.25 8.12
N ASN A 39 5.90 -3.47 8.51
CA ASN A 39 7.05 -3.96 9.28
C ASN A 39 6.73 -3.91 10.78
N PHE A 40 6.40 -5.05 11.39
CA PHE A 40 6.00 -5.15 12.81
C PHE A 40 7.19 -5.05 13.78
N SER A 41 8.43 -4.88 13.29
CA SER A 41 9.54 -4.46 14.14
C SER A 41 9.37 -3.03 14.69
N HIS A 42 8.49 -2.23 14.08
CA HIS A 42 8.21 -0.85 14.47
C HIS A 42 6.70 -0.55 14.44
N GLY A 43 6.25 0.33 15.33
CA GLY A 43 4.83 0.73 15.41
C GLY A 43 4.00 -0.16 16.34
N THR A 44 2.77 0.25 16.58
CA THR A 44 1.80 -0.48 17.39
C THR A 44 0.74 -1.13 16.50
N HIS A 45 -0.02 -2.09 17.03
CA HIS A 45 -1.17 -2.65 16.31
C HIS A 45 -2.18 -1.57 15.88
N ALA A 46 -2.45 -0.58 16.74
CA ALA A 46 -3.34 0.53 16.42
C ALA A 46 -2.81 1.38 15.25
N TYR A 47 -1.50 1.64 15.23
CA TYR A 47 -0.85 2.33 14.11
C TYR A 47 -1.01 1.53 12.82
N HIS A 48 -0.74 0.23 12.83
CA HIS A 48 -0.90 -0.61 11.64
C HIS A 48 -2.34 -0.71 11.18
N GLN A 49 -3.31 -0.76 12.11
CA GLN A 49 -4.73 -0.73 11.77
C GLN A 49 -5.10 0.57 11.04
N GLN A 50 -4.67 1.73 11.56
CA GLN A 50 -4.92 3.01 10.90
C GLN A 50 -4.32 3.06 9.49
N VAL A 51 -3.12 2.54 9.29
CA VAL A 51 -2.49 2.48 7.96
C VAL A 51 -3.27 1.54 7.02
N LEU A 52 -3.82 0.43 7.54
CA LEU A 52 -4.64 -0.50 6.77
C LEU A 52 -5.97 0.14 6.35
N ASP A 53 -6.63 0.86 7.25
CA ASP A 53 -7.88 1.58 6.95
C ASP A 53 -7.65 2.64 5.86
N ASN A 54 -6.58 3.44 6.00
CA ASN A 54 -6.21 4.44 4.98
C ASN A 54 -5.85 3.80 3.63
N LEU A 55 -5.23 2.62 3.62
CA LEU A 55 -4.94 1.87 2.39
C LEU A 55 -6.24 1.41 1.72
N HIS A 56 -7.22 0.95 2.49
CA HIS A 56 -8.53 0.55 1.97
C HIS A 56 -9.27 1.74 1.33
N ASP A 57 -9.23 2.90 1.96
CA ASP A 57 -9.81 4.14 1.41
C ASP A 57 -9.09 4.54 0.10
N ALA A 58 -7.76 4.52 0.08
CA ALA A 58 -6.98 4.82 -1.12
C ALA A 58 -7.25 3.83 -2.28
N MET A 59 -7.41 2.54 -1.97
CA MET A 59 -7.80 1.52 -2.96
C MET A 59 -9.20 1.78 -3.51
N THR A 60 -10.15 2.15 -2.64
CA THR A 60 -11.53 2.50 -3.02
C THR A 60 -11.55 3.73 -3.93
N ASN A 61 -10.81 4.78 -3.58
CA ASN A 61 -10.76 6.03 -4.34
C ASN A 61 -10.09 5.86 -5.72
N THR A 62 -9.10 4.98 -5.82
CA THR A 62 -8.32 4.81 -7.06
C THR A 62 -8.82 3.68 -7.95
N GLY A 63 -9.60 2.73 -7.40
CA GLY A 63 -9.96 1.49 -8.09
C GLY A 63 -8.78 0.55 -8.34
N LEU A 64 -7.64 0.79 -7.68
CA LEU A 64 -6.42 -0.03 -7.82
C LEU A 64 -6.30 -0.99 -6.64
N LEU A 65 -5.93 -2.24 -6.93
CA LEU A 65 -5.74 -3.26 -5.90
C LEU A 65 -4.30 -3.23 -5.36
N CYS A 66 -4.18 -3.43 -4.05
CA CYS A 66 -2.90 -3.61 -3.36
C CYS A 66 -3.00 -4.81 -2.41
N ALA A 67 -2.01 -5.70 -2.45
CA ALA A 67 -1.90 -6.77 -1.46
C ALA A 67 -1.30 -6.23 -0.16
N VAL A 68 -1.64 -6.84 0.96
CA VAL A 68 -1.07 -6.53 2.28
C VAL A 68 -0.11 -7.63 2.68
N MET A 69 1.11 -7.25 3.09
CA MET A 69 2.11 -8.16 3.63
C MET A 69 2.45 -7.75 5.06
N LEU A 70 2.16 -8.65 5.98
CA LEU A 70 2.61 -8.54 7.37
C LEU A 70 3.99 -9.16 7.47
N ASP A 71 4.97 -8.36 7.86
CA ASP A 71 6.34 -8.80 8.08
C ASP A 71 6.64 -8.81 9.59
N THR A 72 6.93 -10.00 10.11
CA THR A 72 7.14 -10.24 11.55
C THR A 72 8.53 -9.74 11.99
N LYS A 73 8.70 -9.59 13.30
CA LYS A 73 10.02 -9.34 13.89
C LYS A 73 10.97 -10.52 13.71
#